data_AF-A0A0M8PPR6-F1
#
_entry.id   AF-A0A0M8PPR6-F1
#
_cell.length_a   1.000
_cell.length_b   1.000
_cell.length_c   1.000
_cell.angle_alpha   90.00
_cell.angle_beta   90.00
_cell.angle_gamma   90.00
#
_symmetry.space_group_name_H-M   'P 1'
#
loop_
_entity.id
_entity.type
_entity.pdbx_description
1 polymer ?
#
loop_
_entity_poly.entity_id
_entity_poly.type
_entity_poly.pdbx_seq_one_letter_code
_entity_poly.pdbx_strand_id
1 'polypeptide(L)' 'MSVKNKAKYFNMVTVISMLVSTFFFIKIVLREGIEQVHYLTTILYVVAIIVSIISIVVHWKNKQVIKRNEGHV' A
#
# COMPACT_ATOMS: atom_id res chain seq x y z
N MET A 1 -13.23 19.32 3.13
CA MET A 1 -13.70 17.98 3.59
C MET A 1 -13.08 17.71 4.96
N SER A 2 -13.89 17.44 6.00
CA SER A 2 -13.36 17.11 7.35
C SER A 2 -12.41 15.91 7.28
N VAL A 3 -11.31 15.93 8.03
CA VAL A 3 -10.28 14.86 8.07
C VAL A 3 -10.92 13.49 8.34
N LYS A 4 -11.96 13.44 9.18
CA LYS A 4 -12.75 12.22 9.44
C LYS A 4 -13.47 11.70 8.19
N ASN A 5 -14.06 12.58 7.39
CA ASN A 5 -14.76 12.19 6.17
C ASN A 5 -13.78 11.74 5.07
N LYS A 6 -12.58 12.35 5.02
CA LYS A 6 -11.50 11.92 4.13
C LYS A 6 -11.01 10.52 4.52
N ALA A 7 -10.74 10.27 5.80
CA ALA A 7 -10.31 8.97 6.31
C ALA A 7 -11.37 7.87 6.08
N LYS A 8 -12.65 8.16 6.31
CA LYS A 8 -13.76 7.22 6.06
C LYS A 8 -13.86 6.84 4.58
N TYR A 9 -13.71 7.82 3.68
CA TYR A 9 -13.70 7.58 2.24
C TYR A 9 -12.51 6.72 1.82
N PHE A 10 -11.30 7.05 2.27
CA PHE A 10 -10.11 6.24 2.00
C PHE A 10 -10.28 4.80 2.51
N ASN A 11 -10.81 4.63 3.72
CA ASN A 11 -11.04 3.29 4.27
C ASN A 11 -12.05 2.49 3.44
N MET A 12 -13.13 3.12 3.00
CA MET A 12 -14.14 2.47 2.14
C MET A 12 -13.54 2.06 0.79
N VAL A 13 -12.74 2.94 0.16
CA VAL A 13 -12.03 2.63 -1.08
C VAL A 13 -11.05 1.48 -0.88
N THR A 14 -10.29 1.48 0.22
CA THR A 14 -9.37 0.39 0.57
C THR A 14 -10.11 -0.94 0.71
N VAL A 15 -11.22 -0.99 1.45
CA VAL A 15 -11.99 -2.22 1.65
C VAL A 15 -12.55 -2.75 0.32
N ILE A 16 -13.13 -1.87 -0.51
CA ILE A 16 -13.64 -2.27 -1.83
C ILE A 16 -12.50 -2.81 -2.70
N SER A 17 -11.35 -2.12 -2.71
CA SER A 17 -10.19 -2.57 -3.48
C SER A 17 -9.72 -3.96 -3.04
N MET A 18 -9.64 -4.23 -1.73
CA MET A 18 -9.25 -5.53 -1.20
C MET A 18 -10.21 -6.64 -1.63
N LEU A 19 -11.53 -6.40 -1.57
CA LEU A 19 -12.53 -7.38 -1.99
C LEU A 19 -12.42 -7.70 -3.48
N VAL A 20 -12.28 -6.67 -4.32
CA VAL A 20 -12.11 -6.83 -5.77
C VAL A 20 -10.83 -7.60 -6.09
N SER A 21 -9.70 -7.22 -5.48
CA SER A 21 -8.42 -7.92 -5.65
C SER A 21 -8.52 -9.39 -5.25
N THR A 22 -9.20 -9.69 -4.14
CA THR A 22 -9.38 -11.06 -3.64
C THR A 22 -10.24 -11.89 -4.59
N PHE A 23 -11.32 -11.33 -5.12
CA PHE A 23 -12.17 -12.00 -6.10
C PHE A 23 -11.40 -12.37 -7.38
N PHE A 24 -10.64 -11.41 -7.93
CA PHE A 24 -9.82 -11.66 -9.10
C PHE A 24 -8.71 -12.68 -8.83
N PHE A 25 -8.08 -12.62 -7.66
CA PHE A 25 -7.09 -13.60 -7.24
C PHE A 25 -7.68 -15.01 -7.26
N ILE A 26 -8.82 -15.24 -6.60
CA ILE A 26 -9.50 -16.55 -6.58
C ILE A 26 -9.84 -17.01 -8.00
N LYS A 27 -10.36 -16.11 -8.84
CA LYS A 27 -10.70 -16.44 -10.23
C LYS A 27 -9.47 -16.83 -11.05
N ILE A 28 -8.33 -16.15 -10.86
CA ILE A 28 -7.06 -16.49 -11.49
C ILE A 28 -6.58 -17.86 -11.01
N VAL A 29 -6.62 -18.13 -9.69
CA VAL A 29 -6.27 -19.44 -9.12
C VAL A 29 -7.08 -20.57 -9.77
N LEU A 30 -8.40 -20.39 -9.89
CA LEU A 30 -9.29 -21.40 -10.45
C LEU A 30 -9.11 -21.60 -11.96
N ARG A 31 -8.65 -20.58 -12.70
CA ARG A 31 -8.50 -20.62 -14.16
C ARG A 31 -7.12 -21.11 -14.62
N GLU A 32 -6.08 -20.64 -13.94
CA GLU A 32 -4.68 -20.75 -14.37
C GLU A 32 -3.85 -21.69 -13.48
N GLY A 33 -4.44 -22.16 -12.37
CA GLY A 33 -3.79 -23.06 -11.43
C GLY A 33 -2.90 -22.32 -10.44
N ILE A 34 -2.46 -23.03 -9.39
CA ILE A 34 -1.76 -22.46 -8.23
C ILE A 34 -0.38 -21.89 -8.60
N GLU A 35 0.25 -22.37 -9.68
CA GLU A 35 1.60 -21.92 -10.07
C GLU A 35 1.62 -20.45 -10.51
N GLN A 36 0.72 -20.00 -11.38
CA GLN A 36 0.64 -18.59 -11.79
C GLN A 36 0.24 -17.66 -10.63
N VAL A 37 -0.49 -18.18 -9.66
CA VAL A 37 -0.85 -17.47 -8.42
C VAL A 37 0.37 -17.27 -7.53
N HIS A 38 1.25 -18.26 -7.46
CA HIS A 38 2.50 -18.14 -6.72
C HIS A 38 3.34 -16.99 -7.28
N TYR A 39 3.51 -16.92 -8.60
CA TYR A 39 4.19 -15.81 -9.26
C TYR A 39 3.53 -14.45 -8.96
N LEU A 40 2.20 -14.37 -9.03
CA LEU A 40 1.48 -13.14 -8.70
C LEU A 40 1.71 -12.70 -7.25
N THR A 41 1.68 -13.66 -6.31
CA THR A 41 1.89 -13.40 -4.89
C THR A 41 3.31 -12.92 -4.61
N THR A 42 4.32 -13.53 -5.25
CA THR A 42 5.72 -13.10 -5.17
C THR A 42 5.90 -11.69 -5.70
N ILE A 43 5.29 -11.35 -6.83
CA ILE A 43 5.35 -10.00 -7.40
C ILE A 43 4.72 -8.97 -6.43
N LEU A 44 3.54 -9.26 -5.89
CA LEU A 44 2.88 -8.39 -4.92
C LEU A 44 3.72 -8.18 -3.66
N TYR A 45 4.38 -9.24 -3.19
CA TYR A 45 5.30 -9.17 -2.05
C TYR A 45 6.52 -8.28 -2.33
N VAL A 46 7.14 -8.43 -3.50
CA VAL A 46 8.26 -7.57 -3.93
C VAL A 46 7.83 -6.10 -4.02
N VAL A 47 6.66 -5.82 -4.61
CA VAL A 47 6.10 -4.47 -4.68
C VAL A 47 5.88 -3.89 -3.27
N ALA A 48 5.34 -4.68 -2.34
CA ALA A 48 5.12 -4.25 -0.96
C ALA A 48 6.43 -3.88 -0.23
N ILE A 49 7.51 -4.63 -0.47
CA ILE A 49 8.84 -4.30 0.07
C ILE A 49 9.33 -2.97 -0.49
N ILE A 50 9.25 -2.78 -1.81
CA ILE A 50 9.71 -1.55 -2.48
C ILE A 50 8.96 -0.33 -1.93
N VAL A 51 7.63 -0.41 -1.84
CA VAL A 51 6.79 0.66 -1.27
C VAL A 51 7.17 0.95 0.18
N SER A 52 7.45 -0.08 0.97
CA SER A 52 7.86 0.08 2.37
C SER A 52 9.21 0.80 2.49
N ILE A 53 10.21 0.45 1.66
CA ILE A 53 11.51 1.12 1.64
C ILE A 53 11.34 2.59 1.26
N ILE A 54 10.58 2.89 0.21
CA ILE A 54 10.32 4.27 -0.23
C ILE A 54 9.63 5.06 0.89
N SER A 55 8.63 4.47 1.56
CA SER A 55 7.92 5.09 2.68
C SER A 55 8.86 5.45 3.82
N ILE A 56 9.79 4.55 4.18
CA ILE A 56 10.82 4.80 5.20
C ILE A 56 11.74 5.96 4.78
N VAL A 57 12.20 5.98 3.53
CA VAL A 57 13.07 7.05 3.01
C VAL A 57 12.34 8.39 3.03
N VAL A 58 11.09 8.45 2.57
CA VAL A 58 10.26 9.65 2.59
C VAL A 58 10.03 10.12 4.03
N HIS A 59 9.70 9.20 4.94
CA HIS A 59 9.49 9.51 6.35
C HIS A 59 10.77 10.06 7.01
N TRP A 60 11.93 9.47 6.70
CA TRP A 60 13.22 9.92 7.22
C TRP A 60 13.58 11.31 6.71
N LYS A 61 13.40 11.59 5.41
CA LYS A 61 13.60 12.92 4.83
C LYS A 61 12.67 13.96 5.46
N ASN A 62 11.40 13.62 5.64
CA ASN A 62 10.43 14.56 6.24
C ASN A 62 10.80 14.87 7.69
N LYS A 63 11.25 13.87 8.46
CA LYS A 63 11.72 14.04 9.83
C LYS A 63 12.98 14.92 9.93
N GLN A 64 13.89 14.84 8.96
CA GLN A 64 15.06 15.72 8.89
C GLN A 64 14.67 17.18 8.57
N VAL A 65 13.72 17.39 7.66
CA VAL A 65 13.22 18.74 7.32
C VAL A 65 12.59 19.40 8.55
N ILE A 66 11.78 18.65 9.31
CA ILE A 66 11.17 19.16 10.56
C ILE A 66 12.25 19.52 11.58
N LYS A 67 13.23 18.65 11.82
CA LYS A 67 14.35 18.94 12.74
C LYS A 67 15.21 20.14 12.32
N ARG A 68 15.40 20.37 11.02
CA ARG A 68 16.11 21.54 10.50
C ARG A 68 15.34 22.84 10.76
N ASN A 69 14.02 22.81 10.65
CA ASN A 69 13.19 23.99 10.91
C ASN A 69 13.05 24.29 12.42
N GLU A 70 13.09 23.28 13.28
CA GLU A 70 13.09 23.47 14.75
C GLU A 70 14.41 24.05 15.28
N GLY A 71 15.54 23.79 14.63
CA GLY A 71 16.85 24.37 14.98
C GLY A 71 17.09 25.79 14.47
N HIS A 72 16.13 26.37 13.73
CA HIS A 72 16.15 27.75 13.22
C HIS A 72 15.18 28.67 13.98
N VAL A 73 14.77 28.28 15.20
CA VAL A 73 14.04 29.09 16.18
C VAL A 73 14.94 29.31 17.40
#